data_AF-A0A520CAI9-F1
#
_entry.id   AF-A0A520CAI9-F1
#
_cell.length_a   1.000
_cell.length_b   1.000
_cell.length_c   1.000
_cell.angle_alpha   90.00
_cell.angle_beta   90.00
_cell.angle_gamma   90.00
#
_symmetry.space_group_name_H-M   'P 1'
#
loop_
_entity.id
_entity.type
_entity.pdbx_description
1 polymer ?
#
loop_
_entity_poly.entity_id
_entity_poly.type
_entity_poly.pdbx_seq_one_letter_code
_entity_poly.pdbx_strand_id
1 'polypeptide(L)'
;MDASVVLIVSACLFLAIGVPVAFALGMATAATLILAESYPLIVLLKETFTGIDSFPLMAVPFFILAAELMSGGSLTEVLLRFAGQFVGHKRGGLG
;
A
#
# COMPACT_ATOMS: atom_id res chain seq x y z
N MET A 1 14.61 30.80 1.74
CA MET A 1 13.31 30.47 1.12
C MET A 1 12.58 29.56 2.09
N ASP A 2 11.30 29.80 2.35
CA ASP A 2 10.55 28.90 3.23
C ASP A 2 10.50 27.50 2.62
N ALA A 3 10.77 26.47 3.42
CA ALA A 3 10.81 25.08 2.96
C ALA A 3 9.51 24.67 2.23
N SER A 4 8.37 25.19 2.69
CA SER A 4 7.07 24.98 2.06
C SER A 4 6.99 25.49 0.62
N VAL A 5 7.64 26.62 0.32
CA VAL A 5 7.64 27.20 -1.03
C VAL A 5 8.48 26.35 -1.98
N VAL A 6 9.65 25.89 -1.52
CA VAL A 6 10.53 25.01 -2.32
C VAL A 6 9.82 23.69 -2.64
N LEU A 7 9.11 23.12 -1.67
CA LEU A 7 8.36 21.88 -1.84
C LEU A 7 7.24 22.03 -2.88
N ILE A 8 6.41 23.06 -2.75
CA ILE A 8 5.25 23.25 -3.62
C ILE A 8 5.70 23.52 -5.07
N VAL A 9 6.70 24.40 -5.25
CA VAL A 9 7.18 24.75 -6.59
C VAL A 9 7.84 23.56 -7.28
N SER A 10 8.69 22.81 -6.58
CA SER A 10 9.36 21.63 -7.16
C SER A 10 8.39 20.50 -7.46
N ALA A 11 7.41 20.24 -6.58
CA ALA A 11 6.38 19.23 -6.82
C ALA A 11 5.51 19.57 -8.05
N CYS A 12 5.04 20.83 -8.15
CA CYS A 12 4.28 21.28 -9.31
C CYS A 12 5.08 21.16 -10.62
N LEU A 13 6.38 21.48 -10.59
CA LEU A 13 7.25 21.37 -11.75
C LEU A 13 7.41 19.90 -12.19
N PHE A 14 7.69 18.97 -11.27
CA PHE A 14 7.85 17.56 -11.61
C PHE A 14 6.55 16.92 -12.11
N LEU A 15 5.41 17.30 -11.53
CA LEU A 15 4.09 16.85 -12.00
C LEU A 15 3.76 17.40 -13.39
N ALA A 16 4.09 18.66 -13.67
CA ALA A 16 3.87 19.27 -14.99
C ALA A 16 4.69 18.59 -16.11
N ILE A 17 5.88 18.07 -15.78
CA ILE A 17 6.75 17.32 -16.71
C ILE A 17 6.23 15.88 -16.94
N GLY A 18 5.18 15.44 -16.23
CA GLY A 18 4.57 14.13 -16.39
C GLY A 18 5.29 13.01 -15.64
N VAL A 19 6.11 13.35 -14.63
CA VAL A 19 6.73 12.35 -13.76
C VAL A 19 5.65 11.63 -12.94
N PRO A 20 5.71 10.30 -12.77
CA PRO A 20 4.74 9.60 -11.91
C PRO A 20 4.73 10.18 -10.50
N VAL A 21 3.53 10.33 -9.93
CA VAL A 21 3.28 11.09 -8.68
C VAL A 21 4.22 10.70 -7.54
N ALA A 22 4.49 9.40 -7.38
CA ALA A 22 5.39 8.89 -6.34
C ALA A 22 6.82 9.47 -6.46
N PHE A 23 7.38 9.49 -7.68
CA PHE A 23 8.72 10.03 -7.92
C PHE A 23 8.73 11.56 -7.84
N ALA A 24 7.67 12.21 -8.33
CA ALA A 24 7.55 13.67 -8.25
C ALA A 24 7.58 14.17 -6.79
N LEU A 25 6.80 13.53 -5.90
CA LEU A 25 6.76 13.88 -4.48
C LEU A 25 8.08 13.54 -3.76
N GLY A 26 8.68 12.39 -4.06
CA GLY A 26 9.96 11.99 -3.50
C GLY A 26 11.10 12.97 -3.85
N MET A 27 11.21 13.34 -5.14
CA MET A 27 12.22 14.29 -5.61
C MET A 27 11.97 15.71 -5.09
N ALA A 28 10.72 16.16 -5.01
CA ALA A 28 10.38 17.47 -4.43
C ALA A 28 10.78 17.55 -2.95
N THR A 29 10.53 16.48 -2.20
CA THR A 29 10.91 16.38 -0.78
C THR A 29 12.43 16.37 -0.62
N ALA A 30 13.14 15.60 -1.45
CA ALA A 30 14.60 15.58 -1.45
C ALA A 30 15.21 16.95 -1.80
N ALA A 31 14.69 17.63 -2.82
CA ALA A 31 15.12 18.98 -3.20
C ALA A 31 14.91 19.98 -2.07
N THR A 32 13.77 19.89 -1.36
CA THR A 32 13.46 20.75 -0.22
C THR A 32 14.42 20.55 0.95
N LEU A 33 14.74 19.29 1.29
CA LEU A 33 15.65 18.99 2.39
C LEU A 33 17.08 19.44 2.11
N ILE A 34 17.52 19.38 0.85
CA ILE A 34 18.86 19.84 0.44
C ILE A 34 18.95 21.37 0.41
N LEU A 35 17.92 22.05 -0.10
CA LEU A 35 17.96 23.50 -0.32
C LEU A 35 17.56 24.33 0.90
N ALA A 36 16.72 23.80 1.78
CA ALA A 36 16.22 24.53 2.95
C ALA A 36 17.03 24.28 4.23
N GLU A 37 17.92 23.28 4.26
CA GLU A 37 18.76 22.83 5.40
C GLU A 37 18.03 22.71 6.76
N SER A 38 16.70 22.72 6.76
CA SER A 38 15.89 22.84 7.98
C SER A 38 15.77 21.51 8.73
N TYR A 39 16.01 20.40 8.04
CA TYR A 39 15.88 19.05 8.58
C TYR A 39 17.00 18.14 8.05
N PRO A 40 17.49 17.20 8.87
CA PRO A 40 18.54 16.30 8.43
C PRO A 40 18.01 15.31 7.39
N LEU A 41 18.83 15.05 6.36
CA LEU A 41 18.46 14.21 5.22
C LEU A 41 18.05 12.78 5.61
N ILE A 42 18.49 12.32 6.78
CA ILE A 42 18.13 11.02 7.35
C ILE A 42 16.62 10.86 7.60
N VAL A 43 15.88 11.97 7.77
CA VAL A 43 14.42 11.93 7.96
C VAL A 43 13.73 11.37 6.71
N LEU A 44 14.21 11.71 5.51
CA LEU A 44 13.67 11.18 4.26
C LEU A 44 13.79 9.65 4.20
N LEU A 45 14.96 9.14 4.57
CA LEU A 45 15.23 7.69 4.63
C LEU A 45 14.31 7.03 5.66
N LYS A 46 14.22 7.59 6.86
CA LYS A 46 13.38 7.06 7.94
C LYS A 46 11.91 6.96 7.51
N GLU A 47 11.33 8.03 7.00
CA GLU A 47 9.91 8.06 6.58
C GLU A 47 9.64 7.10 5.41
N THR A 48 10.59 6.95 4.49
CA THR A 48 10.48 5.98 3.38
C THR A 48 10.43 4.54 3.93
N PHE A 49 11.29 4.21 4.90
CA PHE A 49 11.28 2.89 5.55
C PHE A 49 10.01 2.66 6.35
N THR A 50 9.52 3.65 7.08
CA THR A 50 8.24 3.56 7.80
C THR A 50 7.06 3.34 6.86
N GLY A 51 7.08 3.92 5.66
CA GLY A 51 6.05 3.65 4.64
C GLY A 51 6.06 2.21 4.11
N ILE A 52 7.25 1.60 4.00
CA ILE A 52 7.39 0.20 3.58
C ILE A 52 6.95 -0.76 4.69
N ASP A 53 7.18 -0.40 5.95
CA ASP A 53 6.72 -1.15 7.13
C ASP A 53 5.23 -0.88 7.42
N SER A 54 4.40 -0.95 6.37
CA SER A 54 2.96 -0.76 6.48
C SER A 54 2.24 -2.09 6.62
N PHE A 55 1.27 -2.14 7.53
CA PHE A 55 0.42 -3.31 7.74
C PHE A 55 -0.18 -3.90 6.44
N PRO A 56 -0.62 -3.11 5.45
CA PRO A 56 -1.11 -3.65 4.18
C PRO A 56 -0.08 -4.46 3.39
N LEU A 57 1.18 -4.02 3.36
CA LEU A 57 2.24 -4.74 2.64
C LEU A 57 2.51 -6.11 3.26
N MET A 58 2.38 -6.24 4.59
CA MET A 58 2.42 -7.53 5.28
C MET A 58 1.11 -8.32 5.15
N ALA A 59 -0.05 -7.65 5.08
CA ALA A 59 -1.34 -8.32 4.99
C ALA A 59 -1.50 -9.12 3.69
N VAL A 60 -0.98 -8.61 2.56
CA VAL A 60 -1.04 -9.30 1.26
C VAL A 60 -0.46 -10.72 1.31
N PRO A 61 0.80 -10.96 1.72
CA PRO A 61 1.35 -12.31 1.79
C PRO A 61 0.62 -13.20 2.80
N PHE A 62 0.15 -12.67 3.93
CA PHE A 62 -0.65 -13.44 4.88
C PHE A 62 -2.03 -13.84 4.32
N PHE A 63 -2.69 -12.97 3.53
CA PHE A 63 -3.93 -13.33 2.84
C PHE A 63 -3.70 -14.38 1.77
N ILE A 64 -2.60 -14.29 1.02
CA ILE A 64 -2.23 -15.32 0.03
C ILE A 64 -1.97 -16.65 0.73
N LEU A 65 -1.22 -16.65 1.84
CA LEU A 65 -0.97 -17.85 2.64
C LEU A 65 -2.26 -18.44 3.18
N ALA A 66 -3.17 -17.62 3.72
CA ALA A 66 -4.47 -18.06 4.19
C ALA A 66 -5.31 -18.68 3.05
N ALA A 67 -5.32 -18.07 1.86
CA ALA A 67 -6.01 -18.59 0.69
C ALA A 67 -5.44 -19.96 0.24
N GLU A 68 -4.11 -20.10 0.20
CA GLU A 68 -3.43 -21.37 -0.08
C GLU A 68 -3.76 -22.44 0.95
N LEU A 69 -3.74 -22.11 2.25
CA LEU A 69 -4.13 -23.04 3.31
C LEU A 69 -5.59 -23.49 3.19
N MET A 70 -6.49 -22.58 2.83
CA MET A 70 -7.91 -22.89 2.63
C MET A 70 -8.14 -23.79 1.41
N SER A 71 -7.42 -23.52 0.32
CA SER A 71 -7.51 -24.28 -0.94
C SER A 71 -6.85 -25.65 -0.84
N GLY A 72 -5.61 -25.72 -0.35
CA GLY A 72 -4.85 -26.96 -0.21
C GLY A 72 -5.35 -27.88 0.91
N GLY A 73 -5.92 -27.32 1.98
CA GLY A 73 -6.38 -28.07 3.16
C GLY A 73 -7.80 -28.65 3.05
N SER A 74 -8.48 -28.55 1.89
CA SER A 74 -9.91 -28.88 1.74
C SER A 74 -10.85 -28.12 2.69
N LEU A 75 -10.36 -27.10 3.41
CA LEU A 75 -11.14 -26.34 4.39
C LEU A 75 -12.27 -25.59 3.70
N THR A 76 -12.00 -25.05 2.51
CA THR A 76 -13.01 -24.41 1.67
C THR A 76 -14.18 -25.36 1.37
N GLU A 77 -13.90 -26.61 1.04
CA GLU A 77 -14.94 -27.60 0.74
C GLU A 77 -15.75 -27.98 1.99
N VAL A 78 -15.09 -28.13 3.15
CA VAL A 78 -15.77 -28.36 4.43
C VAL A 78 -16.71 -27.21 4.78
N LEU A 79 -16.26 -25.97 4.64
CA LEU A 79 -17.06 -24.77 4.90
C LEU A 79 -18.24 -24.66 3.93
N LEU A 80 -18.03 -24.96 2.64
CA LEU A 80 -19.09 -24.95 1.64
C LEU A 80 -20.13 -26.05 1.90
N ARG A 81 -19.72 -27.27 2.26
CA ARG A 81 -20.64 -28.35 2.63
C ARG A 81 -21.44 -28.00 3.88
N PHE A 82 -20.80 -27.40 4.89
CA PHE A 82 -21.47 -26.94 6.10
C PHE A 82 -22.52 -25.86 5.79
N ALA A 83 -22.15 -24.81 5.06
CA ALA A 83 -23.08 -23.78 4.64
C ALA A 83 -24.21 -24.35 3.75
N GLY A 84 -23.89 -25.32 2.89
CA GLY A 84 -24.85 -26.04 2.07
C GLY A 84 -25.93 -26.78 2.86
N GLN A 85 -25.68 -27.23 4.09
CA GLN A 85 -26.73 -27.82 4.93
C GLN A 85 -27.84 -26.82 5.29
N PHE A 86 -27.51 -25.53 5.40
CA PHE A 86 -28.47 -24.49 5.75
C PHE A 86 -29.21 -23.93 4.53
N VAL A 87 -28.48 -23.68 3.44
CA VAL A 87 -29.00 -22.96 2.26
C VAL A 87 -29.08 -23.79 0.98
N GLY A 88 -28.56 -25.02 0.95
CA GLY A 88 -28.58 -25.89 -0.25
C GLY A 88 -29.99 -26.25 -0.74
N HIS A 89 -30.99 -26.25 0.14
CA HIS A 89 -32.39 -26.51 -0.23
C HIS A 89 -33.09 -25.30 -0.88
N LYS A 90 -32.44 -24.13 -0.93
CA LYS A 90 -33.00 -22.91 -1.53
C LYS A 90 -32.47 -22.75 -2.97
N ARG A 91 -33.36 -22.36 -3.88
CA ARG A 91 -33.03 -22.15 -5.30
C ARG A 91 -31.94 -21.08 -5.44
N GLY A 92 -30.78 -21.46 -5.99
CA GLY A 92 -29.59 -20.59 -6.10
C GLY A 92 -28.60 -20.69 -4.93
N GLY A 93 -28.73 -21.71 -4.07
CA GLY A 93 -27.80 -22.01 -2.99
C GLY A 93 -26.45 -22.58 -3.47
N LEU A 94 -25.69 -23.15 -2.55
CA LEU A 94 -24.33 -23.67 -2.77
C LEU A 94 -24.28 -25.05 -3.49
N GLY A 95 -25.39 -25.47 -4.08
CA GLY A 95 -25.59 -26.73 -4.79
C GLY A 95 -26.98 -26.77 -5.39
#